data_AF-U2Z237-F1
#
_entry.id   AF-U2Z237-F1
#
_cell.length_a   1.000
_cell.length_b   1.000
_cell.length_c   1.000
_cell.angle_alpha   90.00
_cell.angle_beta   90.00
_cell.angle_gamma   90.00
#
_symmetry.space_group_name_H-M   'P 1'
#
loop_
_entity.id
_entity.type
_entity.pdbx_description
1 polymer ?
#
loop_
_entity_poly.entity_id
_entity_poly.type
_entity_poly.pdbx_seq_one_letter_code
_entity_poly.pdbx_strand_id
1 'polypeptide(L)'
;MKPVPLILGTGLLAAIWVAPLSMWLGSAFAGHMLRHMTIVALAAPLLVIGWPALGRAMALGPLAAAALEFAVVWAWHLPRAHGLAYGAGGWFVAEQASFLLAGLLVWSGCLRAGHPLAGAGGLLLTSMHMTLLGALLILAPRDLYAAWCGLMPNLSGQQAGRDDHARHRHAGLSRGGAVAHLPRGEGKGGRGMKQRTRTVLYTLGALAVAGAVAGGATIAFGLYNVSARAGHLPPTYWALHTTYRNAVDLYSGAPETPAPNLDDPALIELGARHFETACAMCHAVPGRERTATMRGMNPEPPHITEAVGTWSQEELHWIVYEGVKMSGMPQWPSSREDDVWAAVAYLRAIQNGAITPGRQAEITAREALDAPEGAGWCAGCHGETEAHVPRLDIFEADYIEAALIAYREGRRESGIMQHAASEMSPDELRALAEWFAGHEAEPKTTGAAAPETLTLGEELARAAATTCRPAPPAMGRGRAISRVSAARIWRGGSRRWPGRTRPISSRSCGSGATGCAVGPRLTI
;
A
#
# COMPACT_ATOMS: atom_id res chain seq x y z
N MET A 1 -38.73 4.93 -41.97
CA MET A 1 -38.54 4.88 -40.50
C MET A 1 -39.21 3.62 -39.98
N LYS A 2 -38.72 3.03 -38.89
CA LYS A 2 -39.37 1.89 -38.22
C LYS A 2 -39.94 2.38 -36.88
N PRO A 3 -41.26 2.48 -36.74
CA PRO A 3 -41.88 3.21 -35.62
C PRO A 3 -41.64 2.55 -34.27
N VAL A 4 -41.73 1.22 -34.18
CA VAL A 4 -41.57 0.47 -32.91
C VAL A 4 -40.22 0.73 -32.22
N PRO A 5 -39.05 0.46 -32.84
CA PRO A 5 -37.76 0.72 -32.20
C PRO A 5 -37.52 2.21 -31.94
N LEU A 6 -38.05 3.10 -32.79
CA LEU A 6 -37.96 4.54 -32.57
C LEU A 6 -38.71 4.96 -31.30
N ILE A 7 -39.95 4.50 -31.12
CA ILE A 7 -40.78 4.75 -29.93
C ILE A 7 -40.12 4.18 -28.67
N LEU A 8 -39.57 2.96 -28.74
CA LEU A 8 -38.87 2.37 -27.60
C LEU A 8 -37.60 3.15 -27.24
N GLY A 9 -36.82 3.57 -28.24
CA GLY A 9 -35.61 4.36 -28.03
C GLY A 9 -35.89 5.74 -27.42
N THR A 10 -36.88 6.47 -27.96
CA THR A 10 -37.29 7.77 -27.40
C THR A 10 -37.98 7.63 -26.06
N GLY A 11 -38.77 6.57 -25.85
CA GLY A 11 -39.40 6.25 -24.58
C GLY A 11 -38.37 5.94 -23.48
N LEU A 12 -37.31 5.19 -23.78
CA LEU A 12 -36.21 4.96 -22.85
C LEU A 12 -35.49 6.26 -22.50
N LEU A 13 -35.21 7.12 -23.49
CA LEU A 13 -34.62 8.44 -23.22
C LEU A 13 -35.52 9.27 -22.30
N ALA A 14 -36.84 9.32 -22.52
CA ALA A 14 -37.74 10.03 -21.62
C ALA A 14 -37.73 9.42 -20.21
N ALA A 15 -37.77 8.08 -20.11
CA ALA A 15 -37.84 7.37 -18.84
C ALA A 15 -36.62 7.60 -17.94
N ILE A 16 -35.40 7.61 -18.49
CA ILE A 16 -34.16 7.77 -17.69
C ILE A 16 -33.99 9.16 -17.05
N TRP A 17 -34.70 10.17 -17.58
CA TRP A 17 -34.68 11.53 -17.06
C TRP A 17 -35.66 11.71 -15.90
N VAL A 18 -36.77 10.97 -15.90
CA VAL A 18 -37.83 11.08 -14.89
C VAL A 18 -37.70 10.01 -13.80
N ALA A 19 -37.07 8.87 -14.10
CA ALA A 19 -36.92 7.77 -13.14
C ALA A 19 -35.99 8.15 -11.96
N PRO A 20 -36.41 7.93 -10.70
CA PRO A 20 -35.59 8.18 -9.52
C PRO A 20 -34.59 7.03 -9.28
N LEU A 21 -33.71 6.78 -10.26
CA LEU A 21 -32.79 5.62 -10.30
C LEU A 21 -31.89 5.53 -9.06
N SER A 22 -31.42 6.66 -8.55
CA SER A 22 -30.59 6.73 -7.34
C SER A 22 -31.34 6.27 -6.08
N MET A 23 -32.64 6.55 -6.00
CA MET A 23 -33.50 6.10 -4.90
C MET A 23 -33.73 4.59 -4.97
N TRP A 24 -33.97 4.05 -6.17
CA TRP A 24 -34.22 2.62 -6.35
C TRP A 24 -32.99 1.75 -6.08
N LEU A 25 -31.80 2.25 -6.42
CA LEU A 25 -30.54 1.50 -6.29
C LEU A 25 -29.81 1.78 -4.98
N GLY A 26 -30.34 2.66 -4.12
CA GLY A 26 -29.69 3.06 -2.87
C GLY A 26 -28.31 3.72 -3.03
N SER A 27 -27.90 4.05 -4.26
CA SER A 27 -26.65 4.72 -4.57
C SER A 27 -26.81 5.70 -5.72
N ALA A 28 -26.38 6.94 -5.49
CA ALA A 28 -26.33 7.96 -6.53
C ALA A 28 -25.41 7.54 -7.68
N PHE A 29 -24.30 6.89 -7.33
CA PHE A 29 -23.32 6.36 -8.29
C PHE A 29 -23.91 5.30 -9.23
N ALA A 30 -24.53 4.22 -8.70
CA ALA A 30 -25.08 3.18 -9.59
C ALA A 30 -26.28 3.69 -10.40
N GLY A 31 -27.11 4.57 -9.82
CA GLY A 31 -28.20 5.21 -10.57
C GLY A 31 -27.69 6.06 -11.73
N HIS A 32 -26.59 6.79 -11.52
CA HIS A 32 -25.93 7.58 -12.55
C HIS A 32 -25.29 6.68 -13.63
N MET A 33 -24.59 5.60 -13.25
CA MET A 33 -24.03 4.62 -14.21
C MET A 33 -25.10 3.90 -15.04
N LEU A 34 -26.23 3.51 -14.43
CA LEU A 34 -27.33 2.85 -15.14
C LEU A 34 -27.93 3.77 -16.21
N ARG A 35 -27.98 5.07 -15.96
CA ARG A 35 -28.39 6.05 -16.96
C ARG A 35 -27.47 6.02 -18.18
N HIS A 36 -26.16 6.05 -17.96
CA HIS A 36 -25.16 5.98 -19.04
C HIS A 36 -25.31 4.70 -19.87
N MET A 37 -25.42 3.56 -19.20
CA MET A 37 -25.59 2.27 -19.88
C MET A 37 -26.88 2.23 -20.70
N THR A 38 -27.97 2.80 -20.18
CA THR A 38 -29.25 2.84 -20.90
C THR A 38 -29.15 3.71 -22.15
N ILE A 39 -28.49 4.87 -22.08
CA ILE A 39 -28.30 5.77 -23.22
C ILE A 39 -27.48 5.08 -24.33
N VAL A 40 -26.29 4.56 -23.97
CA VAL A 40 -25.30 4.07 -24.95
C VAL A 40 -25.67 2.68 -25.47
N ALA A 41 -26.06 1.76 -24.59
CA ALA A 41 -26.25 0.35 -24.95
C ALA A 41 -27.67 0.00 -25.39
N LEU A 42 -28.70 0.79 -25.02
CA LEU A 42 -30.11 0.49 -25.32
C LEU A 42 -30.77 1.55 -26.20
N ALA A 43 -30.75 2.83 -25.80
CA ALA A 43 -31.46 3.88 -26.52
C ALA A 43 -30.82 4.17 -27.90
N ALA A 44 -29.49 4.38 -27.94
CA ALA A 44 -28.78 4.64 -29.19
C ALA A 44 -29.01 3.60 -30.31
N PRO A 45 -28.86 2.27 -30.07
CA PRO A 45 -29.11 1.28 -31.13
C PRO A 45 -30.57 1.29 -31.61
N LEU A 46 -31.52 1.45 -30.70
CA LEU A 46 -32.94 1.52 -31.04
C LEU A 46 -33.25 2.73 -31.92
N LEU A 47 -32.67 3.89 -31.63
CA LEU A 47 -32.80 5.10 -32.45
C LEU A 47 -32.18 4.92 -33.84
N VAL A 48 -30.99 4.33 -33.94
CA VAL A 48 -30.32 4.06 -35.24
C VAL A 48 -31.14 3.08 -36.09
N ILE A 49 -31.70 2.03 -35.48
CA ILE A 49 -32.57 1.05 -36.16
C ILE A 49 -33.92 1.67 -36.56
N GLY A 50 -34.48 2.53 -35.70
CA GLY A 50 -35.75 3.22 -35.90
C GLY A 50 -35.71 4.33 -36.95
N TRP A 51 -34.57 5.00 -37.07
CA TRP A 51 -34.38 6.11 -38.00
C TRP A 51 -33.15 5.88 -38.90
N PRO A 52 -33.30 5.10 -40.00
CA PRO A 52 -32.17 4.77 -40.88
C PRO A 52 -31.48 5.97 -41.54
N ALA A 53 -32.15 7.13 -41.66
CA ALA A 53 -31.54 8.35 -42.18
C ALA A 53 -30.56 8.97 -41.17
N LEU A 54 -30.90 8.95 -39.87
CA LEU A 54 -29.98 9.32 -38.79
C LEU A 54 -28.73 8.44 -38.83
N GLY A 55 -28.93 7.12 -38.94
CA GLY A 55 -27.83 6.17 -39.08
C GLY A 55 -26.93 6.40 -40.29
N ARG A 56 -27.45 6.97 -41.38
CA ARG A 56 -26.63 7.37 -42.54
C ARG A 56 -25.84 8.65 -42.28
N ALA A 57 -26.47 9.65 -41.68
CA ALA A 57 -25.83 10.93 -41.38
C ALA A 57 -24.70 10.81 -40.34
N MET A 58 -24.82 9.85 -39.42
CA MET A 58 -23.91 9.66 -38.29
C MET A 58 -22.91 8.50 -38.51
N ALA A 59 -22.83 7.92 -39.70
CA ALA A 59 -21.97 6.76 -39.98
C ALA A 59 -20.49 7.17 -40.07
N LEU A 60 -19.76 7.05 -38.95
CA LEU A 60 -18.29 7.00 -38.95
C LEU A 60 -17.79 5.55 -39.10
N GLY A 61 -16.53 5.38 -39.48
CA GLY A 61 -15.89 4.06 -39.49
C GLY A 61 -15.94 3.42 -38.09
N PRO A 62 -16.27 2.11 -37.95
CA PRO A 62 -16.47 1.47 -36.63
C PRO A 62 -15.34 1.71 -35.63
N LEU A 63 -14.09 1.66 -36.09
CA LEU A 63 -12.92 1.86 -35.23
C LEU A 63 -12.78 3.32 -34.78
N ALA A 64 -13.02 4.28 -35.68
CA ALA A 64 -12.99 5.70 -35.35
C ALA A 64 -14.12 6.08 -34.39
N ALA A 65 -15.32 5.52 -34.59
CA ALA A 65 -16.44 5.72 -33.69
C ALA A 65 -16.17 5.13 -32.30
N ALA A 66 -15.61 3.92 -32.22
CA ALA A 66 -15.21 3.31 -30.95
C ALA A 66 -14.08 4.08 -30.26
N ALA A 67 -13.09 4.60 -31.00
CA ALA A 67 -12.03 5.43 -30.43
C ALA A 67 -12.56 6.77 -29.88
N LEU A 68 -13.52 7.39 -30.56
CA LEU A 68 -14.17 8.61 -30.08
C LEU A 68 -15.04 8.33 -28.85
N GLU A 69 -15.78 7.22 -28.85
CA GLU A 69 -16.56 6.81 -27.69
C GLU A 69 -15.67 6.50 -26.49
N PHE A 70 -14.55 5.79 -26.68
CA PHE A 70 -13.51 5.62 -25.67
C PHE A 70 -13.06 6.97 -25.10
N ALA A 71 -12.69 7.93 -25.96
CA ALA A 71 -12.20 9.24 -25.51
C ALA A 71 -13.26 10.01 -24.73
N VAL A 72 -14.51 10.03 -25.20
CA VAL A 72 -15.62 10.73 -24.54
C VAL A 72 -15.94 10.08 -23.20
N VAL A 73 -16.07 8.76 -23.14
CA VAL A 73 -16.34 8.04 -21.90
C VAL A 73 -15.22 8.28 -20.89
N TRP A 74 -13.97 8.02 -21.25
CA TRP A 74 -12.86 8.13 -20.30
C TRP A 74 -12.66 9.57 -19.81
N ALA A 75 -12.85 10.57 -20.67
CA ALA A 75 -12.75 11.97 -20.27
C ALA A 75 -13.74 12.33 -19.17
N TRP A 76 -15.01 11.91 -19.29
CA TRP A 76 -16.04 12.17 -18.27
C TRP A 76 -15.85 11.39 -16.97
N HIS A 77 -15.11 10.28 -17.00
CA HIS A 77 -14.82 9.49 -15.80
C HIS A 77 -13.54 9.94 -15.07
N LEU A 78 -12.80 10.93 -15.59
CA LEU A 78 -11.76 11.61 -14.83
C LEU A 78 -12.38 12.32 -13.62
N PRO A 79 -11.76 12.26 -12.41
CA PRO A 79 -12.40 12.75 -11.19
C PRO A 79 -12.87 14.21 -11.24
N ARG A 80 -12.08 15.10 -11.87
CA ARG A 80 -12.45 16.51 -12.09
C ARG A 80 -13.68 16.68 -12.99
N ALA A 81 -13.71 15.97 -14.12
CA ALA A 81 -14.82 16.06 -15.07
C ALA A 81 -16.11 15.48 -14.48
N HIS A 82 -15.99 14.36 -13.76
CA HIS A 82 -17.09 13.77 -13.03
C HIS A 82 -17.65 14.72 -11.96
N GLY A 83 -16.79 15.37 -11.18
CA GLY A 83 -17.21 16.37 -10.19
C GLY A 83 -17.98 17.55 -10.82
N LEU A 84 -17.58 18.02 -12.00
CA LEU A 84 -18.31 19.06 -12.75
C LEU A 84 -19.71 18.60 -13.18
N ALA A 85 -19.82 17.37 -13.70
CA ALA A 85 -21.10 16.78 -14.09
C ALA A 85 -22.02 16.54 -12.89
N TYR A 86 -21.45 16.25 -11.71
CA TYR A 86 -22.21 16.08 -10.47
C TYR A 86 -22.78 17.41 -9.94
N GLY A 87 -22.00 18.50 -10.02
CA GLY A 87 -22.33 19.77 -9.36
C GLY A 87 -23.23 20.74 -10.12
N ALA A 88 -23.40 20.60 -11.45
CA ALA A 88 -24.17 21.57 -12.25
C ALA A 88 -24.96 20.93 -13.40
N GLY A 89 -26.25 21.28 -13.52
CA GLY A 89 -27.16 20.72 -14.52
C GLY A 89 -26.72 20.90 -15.98
N GLY A 90 -26.01 21.99 -16.31
CA GLY A 90 -25.49 22.22 -17.67
C GLY A 90 -24.40 21.22 -18.07
N TRP A 91 -23.45 20.94 -17.16
CA TRP A 91 -22.39 19.95 -17.40
C TRP A 91 -22.94 18.53 -17.40
N PHE A 92 -23.92 18.24 -16.54
CA PHE A 92 -24.65 16.99 -16.57
C PHE A 92 -25.32 16.76 -17.93
N VAL A 93 -26.04 17.74 -18.47
CA VAL A 93 -26.67 17.62 -19.80
C VAL A 93 -25.62 17.42 -20.89
N ALA A 94 -24.49 18.12 -20.82
CA ALA A 94 -23.39 17.96 -21.78
C ALA A 94 -22.80 16.54 -21.77
N GLU A 95 -22.61 15.97 -20.58
CA GLU A 95 -22.18 14.58 -20.40
C GLU A 95 -23.17 13.62 -21.07
N GLN A 96 -24.45 13.68 -20.69
CA GLN A 96 -25.48 12.78 -21.22
C GLN A 96 -25.64 12.91 -22.75
N ALA A 97 -25.58 14.14 -23.27
CA ALA A 97 -25.64 14.41 -24.70
C ALA A 97 -24.43 13.85 -25.46
N SER A 98 -23.23 13.95 -24.87
CA SER A 98 -22.01 13.40 -25.46
C SER A 98 -22.02 11.87 -25.50
N PHE A 99 -22.58 11.20 -24.48
CA PHE A 99 -22.77 9.75 -24.49
C PHE A 99 -23.81 9.29 -25.50
N LEU A 100 -24.91 10.02 -25.65
CA LEU A 100 -25.89 9.73 -26.70
C LEU A 100 -25.24 9.88 -28.08
N LEU A 101 -24.50 10.96 -28.32
CA LEU A 101 -23.79 11.18 -29.59
C LEU A 101 -22.77 10.07 -29.86
N ALA A 102 -21.92 9.73 -28.88
CA ALA A 102 -20.94 8.66 -29.00
C ALA A 102 -21.61 7.31 -29.30
N GLY A 103 -22.69 6.97 -28.59
CA GLY A 103 -23.48 5.77 -28.85
C GLY A 103 -24.09 5.77 -30.25
N LEU A 104 -24.68 6.88 -30.70
CA LEU A 104 -25.23 7.00 -32.05
C LEU A 104 -24.16 6.79 -33.12
N LEU A 105 -22.96 7.36 -32.94
CA LEU A 105 -21.84 7.19 -33.87
C LEU A 105 -21.36 5.73 -33.93
N VAL A 106 -21.17 5.09 -32.78
CA VAL A 106 -20.74 3.68 -32.68
C VAL A 106 -21.76 2.77 -33.35
N TRP A 107 -23.04 2.86 -32.99
CA TRP A 107 -24.06 1.98 -33.54
C TRP A 107 -24.33 2.25 -35.02
N SER A 108 -24.27 3.51 -35.46
CA SER A 108 -24.38 3.87 -36.88
C SER A 108 -23.24 3.30 -37.70
N GLY A 109 -22.00 3.43 -37.22
CA GLY A 109 -20.81 2.89 -37.87
C GLY A 109 -20.83 1.36 -37.90
N CYS A 110 -21.12 0.72 -36.77
CA CYS A 110 -21.04 -0.74 -36.63
C CYS A 110 -22.15 -1.46 -37.40
N LEU A 111 -23.40 -0.98 -37.35
CA LEU A 111 -24.51 -1.60 -38.07
C LEU A 111 -24.44 -1.40 -39.59
N ARG A 112 -23.64 -0.45 -40.06
CA ARG A 112 -23.50 -0.11 -41.48
C ARG A 112 -22.12 -0.40 -42.05
N ALA A 113 -21.25 -1.05 -41.29
CA ALA A 113 -19.92 -1.42 -41.73
C ALA A 113 -19.97 -2.27 -43.01
N GLY A 114 -19.16 -1.93 -44.01
CA GLY A 114 -19.06 -2.70 -45.26
C GLY A 114 -18.59 -4.15 -45.03
N HIS A 115 -17.87 -4.38 -43.93
CA HIS A 115 -17.46 -5.72 -43.48
C HIS A 115 -18.03 -6.01 -42.08
N PRO A 116 -18.77 -7.12 -41.89
CA PRO A 116 -19.34 -7.49 -40.58
C PRO A 116 -18.31 -7.59 -39.44
N LEU A 117 -17.07 -7.97 -39.77
CA LEU A 117 -15.97 -8.05 -38.80
C LEU A 117 -15.58 -6.67 -38.24
N ALA A 118 -15.64 -5.62 -39.05
CA ALA A 118 -15.32 -4.27 -38.60
C ALA A 118 -16.38 -3.74 -37.61
N GLY A 119 -17.67 -4.01 -37.89
CA GLY A 119 -18.76 -3.65 -36.98
C GLY A 119 -18.71 -4.44 -35.67
N ALA A 120 -18.46 -5.75 -35.74
CA ALA A 120 -18.29 -6.58 -34.54
C ALA A 120 -17.04 -6.17 -33.73
N GLY A 121 -15.93 -5.85 -34.40
CA GLY A 121 -14.71 -5.36 -33.76
C GLY A 121 -14.90 -4.03 -33.05
N GLY A 122 -15.64 -3.09 -33.65
CA GLY A 122 -16.03 -1.83 -33.00
C GLY A 122 -16.81 -2.07 -31.71
N LEU A 123 -17.89 -2.87 -31.77
CA LEU A 123 -18.70 -3.20 -30.59
C LEU A 123 -17.94 -3.99 -29.51
N LEU A 124 -17.00 -4.86 -29.92
CA LEU A 124 -16.14 -5.57 -28.99
C LEU A 124 -15.19 -4.61 -28.27
N LEU A 125 -14.54 -3.71 -29.02
CA LEU A 125 -13.64 -2.70 -28.44
C LEU A 125 -14.39 -1.81 -27.45
N THR A 126 -15.59 -1.34 -27.80
CA THR A 126 -16.42 -0.55 -26.89
C THR A 126 -16.78 -1.35 -25.63
N SER A 127 -17.24 -2.59 -25.80
CA SER A 127 -17.53 -3.47 -24.65
C SER A 127 -16.31 -3.70 -23.75
N MET A 128 -15.11 -3.87 -24.32
CA MET A 128 -13.89 -4.16 -23.56
C MET A 128 -13.49 -3.00 -22.65
N HIS A 129 -13.41 -1.78 -23.17
CA HIS A 129 -13.00 -0.65 -22.32
C HIS A 129 -14.09 -0.22 -21.34
N MET A 130 -15.38 -0.39 -21.67
CA MET A 130 -16.47 -0.14 -20.73
C MET A 130 -16.41 -1.11 -19.55
N THR A 131 -16.07 -2.38 -19.82
CA THR A 131 -15.88 -3.40 -18.78
C THR A 131 -14.63 -3.10 -17.95
N LEU A 132 -13.53 -2.72 -18.59
CA LEU A 132 -12.29 -2.32 -17.91
C LEU A 132 -12.52 -1.12 -16.99
N LEU A 133 -13.18 -0.08 -17.49
CA LEU A 133 -13.53 1.10 -16.71
C LEU A 133 -14.42 0.72 -15.52
N GLY A 134 -15.48 -0.06 -15.74
CA GLY A 134 -16.32 -0.57 -14.66
C GLY A 134 -15.53 -1.35 -13.60
N ALA A 135 -14.59 -2.21 -14.02
CA ALA A 135 -13.72 -2.94 -13.10
C ALA A 135 -12.80 -2.01 -12.29
N LEU A 136 -12.20 -1.00 -12.93
CA LEU A 136 -11.35 -0.02 -12.25
C LEU A 136 -12.13 0.80 -11.21
N LEU A 137 -13.37 1.17 -11.51
CA LEU A 137 -14.22 1.93 -10.58
C LEU A 137 -14.71 1.05 -9.42
N ILE A 138 -15.17 -0.17 -9.70
CA ILE A 138 -15.72 -1.07 -8.67
C ILE A 138 -14.61 -1.68 -7.78
N LEU A 139 -13.42 -1.95 -8.33
CA LEU A 139 -12.33 -2.59 -7.58
C LEU A 139 -11.38 -1.58 -6.92
N ALA A 140 -11.63 -0.28 -7.05
CA ALA A 140 -10.85 0.73 -6.37
C ALA A 140 -10.93 0.54 -4.84
N PRO A 141 -9.81 0.61 -4.09
CA PRO A 141 -9.79 0.42 -2.64
C PRO A 141 -10.37 1.62 -1.87
N ARG A 142 -10.64 2.73 -2.56
CA ARG A 142 -11.17 3.98 -2.00
C ARG A 142 -12.18 4.62 -2.95
N ASP A 143 -13.03 5.47 -2.40
CA ASP A 143 -13.96 6.28 -3.18
C ASP A 143 -13.15 7.27 -4.04
N LEU A 144 -13.34 7.22 -5.36
CA LEU A 144 -12.57 8.00 -6.32
C LEU A 144 -13.13 9.41 -6.53
N TYR A 145 -14.40 9.62 -6.18
CA TYR A 145 -15.16 10.80 -6.60
C TYR A 145 -15.63 11.68 -5.45
N ALA A 146 -15.75 11.15 -4.22
CA ALA A 146 -16.27 11.88 -3.07
C ALA A 146 -15.62 13.25 -2.85
N ALA A 147 -14.28 13.31 -2.87
CA ALA A 147 -13.53 14.56 -2.67
C ALA A 147 -13.83 15.61 -3.77
N TRP A 148 -14.00 15.16 -5.01
CA TRP A 148 -14.27 16.04 -6.16
C TRP A 148 -15.73 16.49 -6.22
N CYS A 149 -16.64 15.70 -5.64
CA CYS A 149 -18.05 16.02 -5.54
C CYS A 149 -18.39 16.80 -4.25
N GLY A 150 -17.42 17.05 -3.36
CA GLY A 150 -17.66 17.70 -2.06
C GLY A 150 -18.49 16.84 -1.09
N LEU A 151 -18.42 15.52 -1.22
CA LEU A 151 -19.17 14.55 -0.42
C LEU A 151 -18.27 13.81 0.57
N MET A 152 -18.90 13.21 1.59
CA MET A 152 -18.21 12.22 2.42
C MET A 152 -17.91 10.95 1.61
N PRO A 153 -16.75 10.29 1.81
CA PRO A 153 -16.41 9.04 1.14
C PRO A 153 -17.46 7.94 1.36
N ASN A 154 -17.95 7.34 0.29
CA ASN A 154 -18.95 6.26 0.31
C ASN A 154 -18.53 5.10 -0.61
N LEU A 155 -17.52 4.34 -0.16
CA LEU A 155 -16.97 3.23 -0.92
C LEU A 155 -18.03 2.15 -1.25
N SER A 156 -18.91 1.82 -0.30
CA SER A 156 -19.98 0.83 -0.53
C SER A 156 -20.98 1.29 -1.59
N GLY A 157 -21.24 2.60 -1.70
CA GLY A 157 -22.04 3.18 -2.78
C GLY A 157 -21.40 3.08 -4.16
N GLN A 158 -20.06 3.22 -4.25
CA GLN A 158 -19.31 3.02 -5.50
C GLN A 158 -19.20 1.53 -5.87
N GLN A 159 -19.06 0.67 -4.86
CA GLN A 159 -18.96 -0.79 -4.99
C GLN A 159 -20.33 -1.50 -4.93
N ALA A 160 -21.43 -0.74 -5.03
CA ALA A 160 -22.79 -1.26 -4.90
C ALA A 160 -23.02 -2.41 -5.90
N GLY A 161 -23.13 -3.63 -5.36
CA GLY A 161 -23.04 -4.90 -6.08
C GLY A 161 -22.12 -5.94 -5.41
N ARG A 162 -21.16 -5.50 -4.58
CA ARG A 162 -20.30 -6.39 -3.77
C ARG A 162 -20.94 -6.79 -2.44
N ASP A 163 -21.63 -5.86 -1.78
CA ASP A 163 -22.10 -6.02 -0.40
C ASP A 163 -23.30 -6.97 -0.25
N ASP A 164 -24.04 -7.22 -1.33
CA ASP A 164 -25.16 -8.18 -1.31
C ASP A 164 -24.69 -9.64 -1.28
N HIS A 165 -23.46 -9.93 -1.74
CA HIS A 165 -22.91 -11.30 -1.67
C HIS A 165 -22.38 -11.69 -0.29
N ALA A 166 -22.19 -10.74 0.62
CA ALA A 166 -21.84 -11.03 2.01
C ALA A 166 -23.06 -11.32 2.90
N ARG A 167 -24.24 -10.80 2.56
CA ARG A 167 -25.45 -10.91 3.41
C ARG A 167 -26.40 -12.07 3.08
N HIS A 168 -26.24 -12.74 1.94
CA HIS A 168 -27.15 -13.80 1.51
C HIS A 168 -26.62 -15.25 1.63
N ARG A 169 -25.49 -15.49 2.31
CA ARG A 169 -24.95 -16.85 2.50
C ARG A 169 -25.59 -17.68 3.63
N HIS A 170 -26.63 -17.17 4.30
CA HIS A 170 -27.42 -17.93 5.27
C HIS A 170 -28.92 -17.63 5.15
N ALA A 171 -29.57 -18.15 4.11
CA ALA A 171 -31.02 -18.37 4.13
C ALA A 171 -31.44 -19.45 3.12
N GLY A 172 -31.64 -20.66 3.62
CA GLY A 172 -32.81 -21.48 3.28
C GLY A 172 -32.96 -22.03 1.86
N LEU A 173 -32.53 -23.28 1.68
CA LEU A 173 -33.14 -24.22 0.75
C LEU A 173 -34.66 -24.37 1.02
N SER A 174 -35.48 -24.16 0.00
CA SER A 174 -36.49 -25.11 -0.52
C SER A 174 -37.71 -24.39 -1.14
N ARG A 175 -37.95 -24.62 -2.43
CA ARG A 175 -39.13 -25.33 -2.96
C ARG A 175 -39.24 -25.12 -4.48
N GLY A 176 -39.60 -26.20 -5.16
CA GLY A 176 -39.69 -26.28 -6.60
C GLY A 176 -40.87 -25.49 -7.19
N GLY A 177 -40.70 -25.13 -8.45
CA GLY A 177 -41.72 -24.56 -9.33
C GLY A 177 -41.40 -24.93 -10.77
N ALA A 178 -42.38 -25.51 -11.44
CA ALA A 178 -42.28 -26.21 -12.70
C ALA A 178 -41.73 -25.36 -13.86
N VAL A 179 -40.87 -25.97 -14.67
CA VAL A 179 -40.34 -25.42 -15.92
C VAL A 179 -41.42 -25.51 -17.00
N ALA A 180 -41.91 -24.37 -17.45
CA ALA A 180 -42.80 -24.28 -18.61
C ALA A 180 -42.01 -24.57 -19.90
N HIS A 181 -42.47 -25.57 -20.64
CA HIS A 181 -41.90 -26.04 -21.89
C HIS A 181 -42.33 -25.09 -23.04
N LEU A 182 -41.40 -24.29 -23.57
CA LEU A 182 -41.61 -23.51 -24.80
C LEU A 182 -41.16 -24.31 -26.03
N PRO A 183 -41.87 -24.17 -27.17
CA PRO A 183 -41.64 -25.02 -28.33
C PRO A 183 -40.32 -24.67 -29.03
N ARG A 184 -39.57 -25.73 -29.36
CA ARG A 184 -38.29 -25.66 -30.06
C ARG A 184 -38.54 -25.43 -31.55
N GLY A 185 -38.52 -24.16 -31.96
CA GLY A 185 -38.49 -23.79 -33.37
C GLY A 185 -37.15 -24.22 -33.99
N GLU A 186 -37.19 -25.20 -34.89
CA GLU A 186 -36.04 -25.64 -35.70
C GLU A 186 -35.66 -24.55 -36.72
N GLY A 187 -34.89 -23.56 -36.27
CA GLY A 187 -34.24 -22.59 -37.13
C GLY A 187 -32.97 -23.16 -37.75
N LYS A 188 -33.01 -23.51 -39.04
CA LYS A 188 -31.85 -23.79 -39.91
C LYS A 188 -30.96 -22.53 -40.03
N GLY A 189 -30.21 -22.19 -38.98
CA GLY A 189 -29.27 -21.05 -38.94
C GLY A 189 -28.03 -21.25 -38.04
N GLY A 190 -27.98 -22.35 -37.27
CA GLY A 190 -26.98 -22.54 -36.21
C GLY A 190 -25.58 -22.99 -36.64
N ARG A 191 -25.34 -23.28 -37.93
CA ARG A 191 -24.04 -23.80 -38.38
C ARG A 191 -22.99 -22.70 -38.50
N GLY A 192 -23.37 -21.50 -38.94
CA GLY A 192 -22.46 -20.34 -39.06
C GLY A 192 -22.08 -19.67 -37.74
N MET A 193 -23.01 -19.63 -36.75
CA MET A 193 -22.75 -19.03 -35.43
C MET A 193 -21.74 -19.87 -34.62
N LYS A 194 -21.91 -21.20 -34.60
CA LYS A 194 -20.97 -22.12 -33.94
C LYS A 194 -19.57 -22.11 -34.57
N GLN A 195 -19.49 -21.89 -35.89
CA GLN A 195 -18.21 -21.77 -36.59
C GLN A 195 -17.51 -20.45 -36.25
N ARG A 196 -18.24 -19.33 -36.16
CA ARG A 196 -17.70 -18.01 -35.81
C ARG A 196 -17.23 -17.92 -34.35
N THR A 197 -17.99 -18.45 -33.39
CA THR A 197 -17.56 -18.52 -31.98
C THR A 197 -16.30 -19.37 -31.82
N ARG A 198 -16.19 -20.49 -32.56
CA ARG A 198 -14.97 -21.31 -32.58
C ARG A 198 -13.78 -20.55 -33.15
N THR A 199 -13.96 -19.80 -34.23
CA THR A 199 -12.87 -18.98 -34.81
C THR A 199 -12.37 -17.95 -33.80
N VAL A 200 -13.25 -17.22 -33.10
CA VAL A 200 -12.83 -16.23 -32.08
C VAL A 200 -12.07 -16.90 -30.93
N LEU A 201 -12.56 -18.03 -30.42
CA LEU A 201 -11.88 -18.77 -29.36
C LEU A 201 -10.52 -19.32 -29.82
N TYR A 202 -10.41 -19.80 -31.05
CA TYR A 202 -9.14 -20.23 -31.62
C TYR A 202 -8.18 -19.06 -31.84
N THR A 203 -8.66 -17.89 -32.26
CA THR A 203 -7.82 -16.69 -32.42
C THR A 203 -7.31 -16.20 -31.06
N LEU A 204 -8.19 -16.10 -30.04
CA LEU A 204 -7.78 -15.73 -28.69
C LEU A 204 -6.81 -16.75 -28.09
N GLY A 205 -7.08 -18.05 -28.28
CA GLY A 205 -6.17 -19.12 -27.86
C GLY A 205 -4.83 -19.05 -28.57
N ALA A 206 -4.81 -18.81 -29.89
CA ALA A 206 -3.58 -18.66 -30.66
C ALA A 206 -2.78 -17.42 -30.24
N LEU A 207 -3.45 -16.29 -29.97
CA LEU A 207 -2.80 -15.09 -29.46
C LEU A 207 -2.22 -15.30 -28.05
N ALA A 208 -2.95 -16.00 -27.17
CA ALA A 208 -2.47 -16.35 -25.84
C ALA A 208 -1.24 -17.28 -25.91
N VAL A 209 -1.29 -18.30 -26.77
CA VAL A 209 -0.15 -19.20 -27.01
C VAL A 209 1.03 -18.44 -27.62
N ALA A 210 0.80 -17.58 -28.62
CA ALA A 210 1.85 -16.76 -29.22
C ALA A 210 2.49 -15.82 -28.18
N GLY A 211 1.69 -15.20 -27.32
CA GLY A 211 2.17 -14.37 -26.21
C GLY A 211 2.99 -15.17 -25.19
N ALA A 212 2.52 -16.36 -24.80
CA ALA A 212 3.24 -17.25 -23.90
C ALA A 212 4.57 -17.75 -24.51
N VAL A 213 4.57 -18.10 -25.80
CA VAL A 213 5.77 -18.49 -26.54
C VAL A 213 6.75 -17.32 -26.64
N ALA A 214 6.28 -16.10 -26.94
CA ALA A 214 7.13 -14.92 -27.00
C ALA A 214 7.71 -14.53 -25.63
N GLY A 215 6.91 -14.62 -24.56
CA GLY A 215 7.37 -14.41 -23.19
C GLY A 215 8.38 -15.48 -22.76
N GLY A 216 8.06 -16.75 -23.01
CA GLY A 216 8.96 -17.88 -22.76
C GLY A 216 10.25 -17.77 -23.55
N ALA A 217 10.21 -17.35 -24.81
CA ALA A 217 11.40 -17.11 -25.63
C ALA A 217 12.23 -15.94 -25.10
N THR A 218 11.60 -14.84 -24.69
CA THR A 218 12.31 -13.71 -24.06
C THR A 218 13.10 -14.15 -22.83
N ILE A 219 12.52 -15.01 -22.00
CA ILE A 219 13.16 -15.57 -20.80
C ILE A 219 14.24 -16.60 -21.19
N ALA A 220 13.87 -17.60 -22.00
CA ALA A 220 14.73 -18.75 -22.33
C ALA A 220 15.96 -18.36 -23.17
N PHE A 221 15.82 -17.35 -24.04
CA PHE A 221 16.91 -16.86 -24.89
C PHE A 221 17.52 -15.55 -24.40
N GLY A 222 17.08 -15.00 -23.26
CA GLY A 222 17.61 -13.76 -22.70
C GLY A 222 17.47 -12.56 -23.64
N LEU A 223 16.36 -12.46 -24.36
CA LEU A 223 16.14 -11.40 -25.36
C LEU A 223 15.98 -10.01 -24.73
N TYR A 224 15.79 -9.95 -23.40
CA TYR A 224 15.75 -8.69 -22.65
C TYR A 224 17.16 -8.32 -22.15
N ASN A 225 17.62 -7.13 -22.52
CA ASN A 225 18.90 -6.61 -22.07
C ASN A 225 18.81 -6.18 -20.59
N VAL A 226 19.40 -6.98 -19.70
CA VAL A 226 19.47 -6.72 -18.25
C VAL A 226 20.66 -5.87 -17.82
N SER A 227 21.43 -5.31 -18.76
CA SER A 227 22.61 -4.50 -18.45
C SER A 227 22.23 -3.21 -17.71
N ALA A 228 22.71 -3.06 -16.48
CA ALA A 228 22.55 -1.84 -15.69
C ALA A 228 23.21 -0.60 -16.31
N ARG A 229 24.09 -0.78 -17.32
CA ARG A 229 24.71 0.34 -18.06
C ARG A 229 23.73 1.07 -18.97
N ALA A 230 22.65 0.40 -19.39
CA ALA A 230 21.63 0.99 -20.23
C ALA A 230 20.43 1.40 -19.36
N GLY A 231 20.12 2.70 -19.35
CA GLY A 231 18.90 3.21 -18.73
C GLY A 231 17.63 2.65 -19.38
N HIS A 232 16.52 2.77 -18.67
CA HIS A 232 15.21 2.52 -19.26
C HIS A 232 14.95 3.48 -20.44
N LEU A 233 14.22 3.01 -21.45
CA LEU A 233 13.71 3.89 -22.50
C LEU A 233 12.85 4.99 -21.86
N PRO A 234 12.79 6.23 -22.42
CA PRO A 234 12.06 7.33 -21.80
C PRO A 234 10.60 7.02 -21.39
N PRO A 235 9.80 6.30 -22.20
CA PRO A 235 8.44 5.92 -21.78
C PRO A 235 8.42 4.96 -20.59
N THR A 236 9.39 4.03 -20.52
CA THR A 236 9.51 3.08 -19.42
C THR A 236 9.96 3.78 -18.14
N TYR A 237 10.96 4.67 -18.23
CA TYR A 237 11.37 5.50 -17.10
C TYR A 237 10.20 6.33 -16.56
N TRP A 238 9.49 7.03 -17.46
CA TRP A 238 8.31 7.80 -17.09
C TRP A 238 7.25 6.93 -16.40
N ALA A 239 6.92 5.77 -16.98
CA ALA A 239 5.91 4.88 -16.40
C ALA A 239 6.31 4.39 -15.00
N LEU A 240 7.55 3.97 -14.80
CA LEU A 240 8.05 3.52 -13.50
C LEU A 240 8.08 4.65 -12.47
N HIS A 241 8.64 5.80 -12.83
CA HIS A 241 8.75 6.95 -11.92
C HIS A 241 7.37 7.52 -11.55
N THR A 242 6.47 7.66 -12.53
CA THR A 242 5.09 8.10 -12.26
C THR A 242 4.32 7.09 -11.41
N THR A 243 4.49 5.79 -11.66
CA THR A 243 3.87 4.75 -10.83
C THR A 243 4.40 4.83 -9.40
N TYR A 244 5.70 5.01 -9.21
CA TYR A 244 6.29 5.20 -7.88
C TYR A 244 5.68 6.39 -7.13
N ARG A 245 5.66 7.59 -7.73
CA ARG A 245 5.09 8.78 -7.07
C ARG A 245 3.61 8.61 -6.73
N ASN A 246 2.83 8.04 -7.65
CA ASN A 246 1.41 7.79 -7.42
C ASN A 246 1.18 6.69 -6.38
N ALA A 247 2.07 5.71 -6.28
CA ALA A 247 1.98 4.65 -5.28
C ALA A 247 2.27 5.21 -3.88
N VAL A 248 3.32 6.01 -3.73
CA VAL A 248 3.62 6.70 -2.46
C VAL A 248 2.39 7.50 -2.01
N ASP A 249 1.86 8.41 -2.84
CA ASP A 249 0.66 9.21 -2.53
C ASP A 249 -0.58 8.35 -2.22
N LEU A 250 -0.72 7.18 -2.84
CA LEU A 250 -1.84 6.27 -2.61
C LEU A 250 -1.73 5.46 -1.31
N TYR A 251 -0.52 5.06 -0.92
CA TYR A 251 -0.27 4.10 0.15
C TYR A 251 0.28 4.71 1.44
N SER A 252 0.85 5.91 1.39
CA SER A 252 1.44 6.61 2.55
C SER A 252 0.40 7.26 3.48
N GLY A 253 -0.77 6.63 3.65
CA GLY A 253 -1.76 7.11 4.64
C GLY A 253 -1.16 7.21 6.04
N ALA A 254 -1.95 7.64 7.03
CA ALA A 254 -1.48 7.73 8.41
C ALA A 254 -0.87 6.38 8.87
N PRO A 255 0.43 6.34 9.23
CA PRO A 255 1.08 5.11 9.70
C PRO A 255 0.39 4.56 10.95
N GLU A 256 0.55 3.26 11.22
CA GLU A 256 -0.06 2.65 12.42
C GLU A 256 0.50 3.28 13.69
N THR A 257 1.78 3.63 13.68
CA THR A 257 2.44 4.42 14.73
C THR A 257 2.47 5.90 14.36
N PRO A 258 1.73 6.78 15.05
CA PRO A 258 1.74 8.21 14.76
C PRO A 258 3.13 8.84 14.94
N ALA A 259 3.39 9.91 14.19
CA ALA A 259 4.63 10.66 14.31
C ALA A 259 4.79 11.22 15.74
N PRO A 260 5.95 11.03 16.40
CA PRO A 260 6.31 11.77 17.60
C PRO A 260 6.63 13.23 17.25
N ASN A 261 7.12 14.01 18.23
CA ASN A 261 7.65 15.34 17.95
C ASN A 261 8.91 15.24 17.06
N LEU A 262 8.77 15.47 15.76
CA LEU A 262 9.87 15.37 14.79
C LEU A 262 10.88 16.52 14.90
N ASP A 263 10.57 17.57 15.66
CA ASP A 263 11.49 18.66 15.97
C ASP A 263 12.33 18.40 17.23
N ASP A 264 12.19 17.22 17.86
CA ASP A 264 13.00 16.80 19.00
C ASP A 264 14.47 16.63 18.59
N PRO A 265 15.40 17.43 19.15
CA PRO A 265 16.82 17.35 18.82
C PRO A 265 17.43 15.95 19.04
N ALA A 266 17.00 15.23 20.08
CA ALA A 266 17.52 13.89 20.38
C ALA A 266 17.05 12.85 19.34
N LEU A 267 15.83 13.01 18.82
CA LEU A 267 15.29 12.13 17.78
C LEU A 267 15.97 12.40 16.42
N ILE A 268 16.21 13.68 16.10
CA ILE A 268 16.95 14.10 14.91
C ILE A 268 18.38 13.55 14.95
N GLU A 269 19.03 13.62 16.11
CA GLU A 269 20.40 13.15 16.29
C GLU A 269 20.49 11.62 16.14
N LEU A 270 19.57 10.88 16.76
CA LEU A 270 19.44 9.43 16.57
C LEU A 270 19.27 9.08 15.08
N GLY A 271 18.39 9.80 14.38
CA GLY A 271 18.19 9.66 12.94
C GLY A 271 19.45 9.92 12.13
N ALA A 272 20.19 10.98 12.44
CA ALA A 272 21.43 11.35 11.76
C ALA A 272 22.51 10.28 11.91
N ARG A 273 22.69 9.74 13.12
CA ARG A 273 23.68 8.67 13.41
C ARG A 273 23.33 7.36 12.72
N HIS A 274 22.05 7.00 12.72
CA HIS A 274 21.58 5.84 11.95
C HIS A 274 21.77 6.05 10.44
N PHE A 275 21.37 7.22 9.92
CA PHE A 275 21.49 7.54 8.49
C PHE A 275 22.94 7.48 8.00
N GLU A 276 23.89 7.98 8.80
CA GLU A 276 25.32 7.97 8.49
C GLU A 276 25.85 6.56 8.18
N THR A 277 25.30 5.54 8.83
CA THR A 277 25.76 4.14 8.70
C THR A 277 24.90 3.33 7.75
N ALA A 278 23.58 3.49 7.80
CA ALA A 278 22.64 2.69 7.00
C ALA A 278 22.41 3.25 5.59
N CYS A 279 22.40 4.58 5.43
CA CYS A 279 21.85 5.23 4.24
C CYS A 279 22.88 6.05 3.46
N ALA A 280 23.86 6.62 4.14
CA ALA A 280 24.83 7.55 3.56
C ALA A 280 25.74 6.91 2.52
N MET A 281 25.91 5.58 2.54
CA MET A 281 26.63 4.86 1.49
C MET A 281 26.02 5.16 0.11
N CYS A 282 24.69 5.14 -0.01
CA CYS A 282 23.98 5.36 -1.27
C CYS A 282 23.60 6.83 -1.49
N HIS A 283 23.09 7.49 -0.45
CA HIS A 283 22.51 8.84 -0.56
C HIS A 283 23.48 9.97 -0.23
N ALA A 284 24.62 9.67 0.41
CA ALA A 284 25.50 10.63 1.08
C ALA A 284 24.75 11.50 2.11
N VAL A 285 25.51 12.25 2.92
CA VAL A 285 24.95 13.22 3.88
C VAL A 285 25.22 14.64 3.39
N PRO A 286 24.55 15.68 3.95
CA PRO A 286 24.83 17.06 3.57
C PRO A 286 26.32 17.40 3.65
N GLY A 287 26.87 17.90 2.54
CA GLY A 287 28.29 18.28 2.42
C GLY A 287 29.25 17.16 2.00
N ARG A 288 28.76 15.93 1.78
CA ARG A 288 29.56 14.82 1.29
C ARG A 288 29.05 14.37 -0.08
N GLU A 289 29.97 14.13 -1.01
CA GLU A 289 29.59 13.64 -2.34
C GLU A 289 29.33 12.12 -2.32
N ARG A 290 28.38 11.67 -3.16
CA ARG A 290 28.21 10.24 -3.45
C ARG A 290 29.47 9.72 -4.16
N THR A 291 29.82 8.44 -3.94
CA THR A 291 30.96 7.85 -4.65
C THR A 291 30.63 7.63 -6.14
N ALA A 292 31.66 7.52 -6.98
CA ALA A 292 31.45 7.21 -8.40
C ALA A 292 30.73 5.87 -8.61
N THR A 293 30.96 4.89 -7.73
CA THR A 293 30.28 3.59 -7.74
C THR A 293 28.78 3.76 -7.53
N MET A 294 28.37 4.59 -6.57
CA MET A 294 26.95 4.79 -6.22
C MET A 294 26.24 5.62 -7.28
N ARG A 295 26.90 6.64 -7.85
CA ARG A 295 26.38 7.36 -9.02
C ARG A 295 26.26 6.49 -10.28
N GLY A 296 26.97 5.36 -10.34
CA GLY A 296 26.89 4.39 -11.43
C GLY A 296 25.72 3.40 -11.33
N MET A 297 24.93 3.43 -10.26
CA MET A 297 23.74 2.59 -10.12
C MET A 297 22.63 3.04 -11.08
N ASN A 298 21.75 2.11 -11.43
CA ASN A 298 20.62 2.37 -12.32
C ASN A 298 19.34 1.70 -11.75
N PRO A 299 18.40 2.48 -11.20
CA PRO A 299 18.41 3.94 -11.12
C PRO A 299 19.51 4.49 -10.17
N GLU A 300 19.98 5.70 -10.45
CA GLU A 300 20.95 6.40 -9.59
C GLU A 300 20.26 6.83 -8.26
N PRO A 301 20.79 6.47 -7.08
CA PRO A 301 20.26 6.94 -5.81
C PRO A 301 20.52 8.44 -5.66
N PRO A 302 19.49 9.29 -5.50
CA PRO A 302 19.66 10.75 -5.40
C PRO A 302 20.46 11.15 -4.16
N HIS A 303 21.09 12.33 -4.19
CA HIS A 303 21.75 12.87 -2.99
C HIS A 303 20.68 13.14 -1.93
N ILE A 304 20.98 12.98 -0.64
CA ILE A 304 19.94 13.11 0.39
C ILE A 304 19.21 14.45 0.37
N THR A 305 19.92 15.54 0.07
CA THR A 305 19.34 16.90 -0.06
C THR A 305 18.37 17.03 -1.23
N GLU A 306 18.49 16.17 -2.24
CA GLU A 306 17.55 16.07 -3.38
C GLU A 306 16.43 15.07 -3.06
N ALA A 307 16.78 13.97 -2.39
CA ALA A 307 15.90 12.86 -2.07
C ALA A 307 14.75 13.26 -1.12
N VAL A 308 15.03 14.11 -0.13
CA VAL A 308 14.01 14.60 0.82
C VAL A 308 12.93 15.43 0.13
N GLY A 309 13.24 16.05 -1.01
CA GLY A 309 12.28 16.68 -1.93
C GLY A 309 11.18 17.49 -1.24
N THR A 310 9.97 17.42 -1.77
CA THR A 310 8.75 18.03 -1.21
C THR A 310 7.82 16.98 -0.59
N TRP A 311 8.38 15.83 -0.18
CA TRP A 311 7.60 14.77 0.43
C TRP A 311 7.10 15.21 1.81
N SER A 312 5.88 14.79 2.14
CA SER A 312 5.33 14.88 3.50
C SER A 312 6.00 13.88 4.44
N GLN A 313 5.79 14.04 5.73
CA GLN A 313 6.38 13.15 6.74
C GLN A 313 5.84 11.72 6.64
N GLU A 314 4.56 11.55 6.27
CA GLU A 314 3.95 10.23 6.07
C GLU A 314 4.49 9.55 4.81
N GLU A 315 4.69 10.31 3.73
CA GLU A 315 5.34 9.80 2.51
C GLU A 315 6.79 9.39 2.78
N LEU A 316 7.56 10.20 3.53
CA LEU A 316 8.91 9.86 3.93
C LEU A 316 8.96 8.60 4.81
N HIS A 317 8.04 8.48 5.79
CA HIS A 317 7.92 7.28 6.62
C HIS A 317 7.66 6.05 5.76
N TRP A 318 6.66 6.10 4.88
CA TRP A 318 6.32 4.99 3.99
C TRP A 318 7.48 4.59 3.07
N ILE A 319 8.15 5.57 2.46
CA ILE A 319 9.30 5.32 1.56
C ILE A 319 10.44 4.64 2.32
N VAL A 320 10.77 5.10 3.52
CA VAL A 320 11.85 4.52 4.34
C VAL A 320 11.47 3.13 4.86
N TYR A 321 10.21 2.95 5.25
CA TYR A 321 9.72 1.69 5.80
C TYR A 321 9.62 0.58 4.74
N GLU A 322 9.01 0.87 3.60
CA GLU A 322 8.73 -0.11 2.54
C GLU A 322 9.86 -0.26 1.52
N GLY A 323 10.72 0.76 1.40
CA GLY A 323 11.73 0.83 0.35
C GLY A 323 11.14 1.03 -1.05
N VAL A 324 11.96 0.83 -2.08
CA VAL A 324 11.53 1.05 -3.48
C VAL A 324 11.84 -0.16 -4.33
N LYS A 325 10.79 -0.87 -4.72
CA LYS A 325 10.88 -2.07 -5.57
C LYS A 325 11.53 -1.75 -6.91
N MET A 326 12.33 -2.69 -7.42
CA MET A 326 13.12 -2.54 -8.65
C MET A 326 14.17 -1.42 -8.58
N SER A 327 14.65 -1.10 -7.38
CA SER A 327 15.75 -0.18 -7.15
C SER A 327 16.76 -0.79 -6.15
N GLY A 328 17.83 -0.05 -5.86
CA GLY A 328 18.78 -0.40 -4.79
C GLY A 328 18.31 -0.02 -3.38
N MET A 329 17.13 0.59 -3.21
CA MET A 329 16.59 1.02 -1.92
C MET A 329 15.82 -0.11 -1.23
N PRO A 330 16.36 -0.73 -0.16
CA PRO A 330 15.71 -1.83 0.54
C PRO A 330 14.58 -1.33 1.43
N GLN A 331 13.73 -2.26 1.89
CA GLN A 331 12.81 -2.01 3.00
C GLN A 331 13.56 -1.87 4.33
N TRP A 332 12.89 -1.32 5.33
CA TRP A 332 13.36 -1.32 6.71
C TRP A 332 13.57 -2.75 7.23
N PRO A 333 14.61 -3.00 8.03
CA PRO A 333 14.98 -4.38 8.38
C PRO A 333 14.04 -5.04 9.39
N SER A 334 13.26 -4.26 10.14
CA SER A 334 12.32 -4.75 11.16
C SER A 334 10.87 -4.43 10.81
N SER A 335 9.91 -5.17 11.38
CA SER A 335 8.48 -4.86 11.22
C SER A 335 7.97 -3.79 12.19
N ARG A 336 8.89 -3.14 12.91
CA ARG A 336 8.60 -2.10 13.89
C ARG A 336 8.58 -0.75 13.17
N GLU A 337 7.44 -0.06 13.19
CA GLU A 337 7.26 1.21 12.46
C GLU A 337 7.71 2.45 13.24
N ASP A 338 7.74 2.39 14.58
CA ASP A 338 7.99 3.58 15.41
C ASP A 338 9.45 4.03 15.37
N ASP A 339 10.41 3.13 15.17
CA ASP A 339 11.83 3.50 15.10
C ASP A 339 12.25 4.08 13.73
N VAL A 340 11.38 4.00 12.72
CA VAL A 340 11.53 4.69 11.42
C VAL A 340 11.46 6.21 11.61
N TRP A 341 10.69 6.69 12.59
CA TRP A 341 10.49 8.13 12.81
C TRP A 341 11.77 8.88 13.15
N ALA A 342 12.79 8.23 13.72
CA ALA A 342 14.10 8.84 13.92
C ALA A 342 14.73 9.25 12.58
N ALA A 343 14.71 8.35 11.59
CA ALA A 343 15.18 8.67 10.24
C ALA A 343 14.34 9.80 9.63
N VAL A 344 13.01 9.74 9.74
CA VAL A 344 12.13 10.78 9.18
C VAL A 344 12.36 12.15 9.83
N ALA A 345 12.56 12.22 11.15
CA ALA A 345 12.89 13.46 11.85
C ALA A 345 14.17 14.10 11.29
N TYR A 346 15.21 13.28 11.07
CA TYR A 346 16.44 13.74 10.42
C TYR A 346 16.21 14.23 8.97
N LEU A 347 15.45 13.49 8.16
CA LEU A 347 15.11 13.88 6.79
C LEU A 347 14.34 15.20 6.72
N ARG A 348 13.39 15.40 7.64
CA ARG A 348 12.63 16.65 7.79
C ARG A 348 13.55 17.79 8.23
N ALA A 349 14.49 17.54 9.12
CA ALA A 349 15.49 18.52 9.55
C ALA A 349 16.43 18.94 8.39
N ILE A 350 16.78 18.02 7.48
CA ILE A 350 17.47 18.37 6.21
C ILE A 350 16.56 19.23 5.33
N GLN A 351 15.30 18.79 5.13
CA GLN A 351 14.32 19.48 4.27
C GLN A 351 14.10 20.94 4.70
N ASN A 352 14.09 21.19 6.00
CA ASN A 352 13.88 22.51 6.59
C ASN A 352 15.19 23.33 6.72
N GLY A 353 16.34 22.77 6.33
CA GLY A 353 17.64 23.43 6.39
C GLY A 353 18.29 23.48 7.78
N ALA A 354 17.76 22.75 8.77
CA ALA A 354 18.31 22.68 10.11
C ALA A 354 19.63 21.87 10.17
N ILE A 355 19.77 20.86 9.30
CA ILE A 355 21.01 20.07 9.16
C ILE A 355 21.91 20.69 8.10
N THR A 356 22.89 21.47 8.56
CA THR A 356 23.99 21.97 7.72
C THR A 356 25.14 20.93 7.65
N PRO A 357 26.04 21.02 6.66
CA PRO A 357 27.24 20.17 6.62
C PRO A 357 28.07 20.19 7.91
N GLY A 358 28.21 21.38 8.54
CA GLY A 358 28.91 21.52 9.81
C GLY A 358 28.20 20.80 10.96
N ARG A 359 26.87 20.96 11.06
CA ARG A 359 26.06 20.27 12.07
C ARG A 359 26.06 18.76 11.86
N GLN A 360 26.02 18.30 10.61
CA GLN A 360 26.13 16.88 10.28
C GLN A 360 27.47 16.30 10.77
N ALA A 361 28.58 16.99 10.50
CA ALA A 361 29.90 16.58 10.92
C ALA A 361 30.05 16.57 12.46
N GLU A 362 29.41 17.52 13.15
CA GLU A 362 29.37 17.58 14.62
C GLU A 362 28.63 16.39 15.21
N ILE A 363 27.41 16.09 14.74
CA ILE A 363 26.59 14.97 15.23
C ILE A 363 27.29 13.62 14.99
N THR A 364 27.94 13.47 13.84
CA THR A 364 28.54 12.18 13.44
C THR A 364 30.01 12.05 13.85
N ALA A 365 30.57 13.08 14.50
CA ALA A 365 31.90 13.02 15.05
C ALA A 365 31.99 11.85 16.04
N ARG A 366 32.97 10.97 15.82
CA ARG A 366 33.24 9.84 16.71
C ARG A 366 34.30 10.26 17.71
N GLU A 367 33.98 10.21 18.99
CA GLU A 367 35.00 10.31 20.03
C GLU A 367 35.86 9.05 20.03
N ALA A 368 37.18 9.24 20.04
CA ALA A 368 38.12 8.13 20.19
C ALA A 368 38.17 7.76 21.67
N LEU A 369 37.41 6.72 22.03
CA LEU A 369 37.44 6.14 23.37
C LEU A 369 38.57 5.11 23.46
N ASP A 370 39.21 5.00 24.63
CA ASP A 370 40.06 3.84 24.96
C ASP A 370 39.17 2.63 25.24
N ALA A 371 38.63 2.05 24.17
CA ALA A 371 37.53 1.10 24.21
C ALA A 371 37.58 0.11 23.03
N PRO A 372 36.86 -1.02 23.10
CA PRO A 372 36.72 -1.95 21.99
C PRO A 372 36.22 -1.26 20.71
N GLU A 373 36.59 -1.84 19.55
CA GLU A 373 36.10 -1.36 18.27
C GLU A 373 34.56 -1.30 18.25
N GLY A 374 34.01 -0.17 17.81
CA GLY A 374 32.58 0.08 17.81
C GLY A 374 32.03 0.76 19.07
N ALA A 375 32.75 0.78 20.19
CA ALA A 375 32.24 1.35 21.45
C ALA A 375 31.89 2.84 21.33
N GLY A 376 32.75 3.64 20.69
CA GLY A 376 32.47 5.07 20.44
C GLY A 376 31.25 5.30 19.55
N TRP A 377 30.94 4.36 18.65
CA TRP A 377 29.74 4.45 17.82
C TRP A 377 28.48 4.07 18.60
N CYS A 378 28.51 3.01 19.39
CA CYS A 378 27.42 2.66 20.29
C CYS A 378 27.15 3.77 21.31
N ALA A 379 28.21 4.35 21.90
CA ALA A 379 28.13 5.44 22.87
C ALA A 379 27.51 6.71 22.28
N GLY A 380 27.71 6.98 20.99
CA GLY A 380 27.08 8.11 20.31
C GLY A 380 25.55 8.10 20.37
N CYS A 381 24.91 6.93 20.43
CA CYS A 381 23.47 6.83 20.65
C CYS A 381 23.13 6.55 22.12
N HIS A 382 23.88 5.67 22.79
CA HIS A 382 23.54 5.16 24.12
C HIS A 382 24.00 6.05 25.29
N GLY A 383 24.83 7.07 25.06
CA GLY A 383 25.29 8.04 26.07
C GLY A 383 24.95 9.51 25.79
N GLU A 384 24.50 9.84 24.57
CA GLU A 384 24.18 11.24 24.19
C GLU A 384 22.69 11.46 23.86
N THR A 385 22.00 10.44 23.33
CA THR A 385 20.59 10.53 22.88
C THR A 385 19.60 9.81 23.82
N GLU A 386 19.69 10.09 25.13
CA GLU A 386 19.01 9.32 26.20
C GLU A 386 17.47 9.31 26.13
N ALA A 387 16.83 10.27 25.46
CA ALA A 387 15.37 10.36 25.43
C ALA A 387 14.70 9.20 24.66
N HIS A 388 15.38 8.63 23.65
CA HIS A 388 14.83 7.60 22.75
C HIS A 388 15.60 6.29 22.80
N VAL A 389 16.76 6.26 23.45
CA VAL A 389 17.68 5.12 23.48
C VAL A 389 17.98 4.74 24.93
N PRO A 390 17.88 3.46 25.32
CA PRO A 390 18.15 3.06 26.70
C PRO A 390 19.64 3.18 27.03
N ARG A 391 19.93 3.62 28.26
CA ARG A 391 21.25 3.52 28.87
C ARG A 391 21.70 2.07 29.00
N LEU A 392 22.97 1.80 28.70
CA LEU A 392 23.53 0.44 28.74
C LEU A 392 24.17 0.08 30.08
N ASP A 393 24.62 1.08 30.84
CA ASP A 393 25.35 0.92 32.11
C ASP A 393 24.49 0.40 33.27
N ILE A 394 23.17 0.32 33.07
CA ILE A 394 22.22 -0.28 34.03
C ILE A 394 21.97 -1.77 33.77
N PHE A 395 22.59 -2.35 32.75
CA PHE A 395 22.41 -3.75 32.37
C PHE A 395 23.68 -4.58 32.56
N GLU A 396 23.49 -5.84 32.93
CA GLU A 396 24.58 -6.83 33.00
C GLU A 396 25.07 -7.21 31.60
N ALA A 397 26.36 -7.55 31.48
CA ALA A 397 26.99 -7.91 30.21
C ALA A 397 26.24 -9.05 29.47
N ASP A 398 25.86 -10.11 30.20
CA ASP A 398 25.12 -11.25 29.65
C ASP A 398 23.79 -10.82 29.00
N TYR A 399 23.11 -9.82 29.58
CA TYR A 399 21.86 -9.30 29.02
C TYR A 399 22.12 -8.47 27.76
N ILE A 400 23.14 -7.61 27.78
CA ILE A 400 23.52 -6.79 26.62
C ILE A 400 23.92 -7.70 25.45
N GLU A 401 24.79 -8.70 25.67
CA GLU A 401 25.19 -9.66 24.63
C GLU A 401 23.96 -10.40 24.08
N ALA A 402 23.10 -10.96 24.95
CA ALA A 402 21.91 -11.67 24.52
C ALA A 402 20.94 -10.79 23.71
N ALA A 403 20.80 -9.50 24.08
CA ALA A 403 19.99 -8.54 23.35
C ALA A 403 20.58 -8.20 21.98
N LEU A 404 21.90 -7.94 21.90
CA LEU A 404 22.61 -7.65 20.65
C LEU A 404 22.51 -8.83 19.67
N ILE A 405 22.71 -10.05 20.14
CA ILE A 405 22.54 -11.26 19.33
C ILE A 405 21.07 -11.43 18.90
N ALA A 406 20.11 -11.14 19.78
CA ALA A 406 18.69 -11.18 19.42
C ALA A 406 18.31 -10.16 18.35
N TYR A 407 18.84 -8.94 18.40
CA TYR A 407 18.67 -7.95 17.33
C TYR A 407 19.30 -8.45 16.04
N ARG A 408 20.57 -8.83 16.05
CA ARG A 408 21.28 -9.32 14.86
C ARG A 408 20.55 -10.46 14.14
N GLU A 409 19.95 -11.37 14.90
CA GLU A 409 19.21 -12.53 14.35
C GLU A 409 17.75 -12.22 14.01
N GLY A 410 17.28 -10.99 14.19
CA GLY A 410 15.88 -10.60 13.96
C GLY A 410 14.89 -11.22 14.95
N ARG A 411 15.36 -11.74 16.09
CA ARG A 411 14.50 -12.24 17.18
C ARG A 411 13.96 -11.12 18.07
N ARG A 412 14.55 -9.92 17.95
CA ARG A 412 14.12 -8.70 18.61
C ARG A 412 13.97 -7.61 17.57
N GLU A 413 12.81 -6.95 17.56
CA GLU A 413 12.47 -5.96 16.55
C GLU A 413 13.08 -4.59 16.88
N SER A 414 13.94 -4.10 16.00
CA SER A 414 14.30 -2.70 15.85
C SER A 414 15.16 -2.56 14.60
N GLY A 415 14.78 -1.72 13.66
CA GLY A 415 15.53 -1.57 12.43
C GLY A 415 16.89 -0.92 12.69
N ILE A 416 16.94 0.05 13.62
CA ILE A 416 18.17 0.71 14.04
C ILE A 416 19.14 -0.30 14.66
N MET A 417 18.69 -1.07 15.66
CA MET A 417 19.57 -2.02 16.35
C MET A 417 19.88 -3.27 15.53
N GLN A 418 19.00 -3.69 14.62
CA GLN A 418 19.27 -4.79 13.68
C GLN A 418 20.39 -4.42 12.72
N HIS A 419 20.32 -3.23 12.10
CA HIS A 419 21.44 -2.71 11.32
C HIS A 419 22.69 -2.65 12.18
N ALA A 420 22.57 -2.05 13.37
CA ALA A 420 23.72 -1.81 14.21
C ALA A 420 24.46 -3.10 14.63
N ALA A 421 23.73 -4.09 15.13
CA ALA A 421 24.32 -5.36 15.56
C ALA A 421 24.81 -6.24 14.40
N SER A 422 24.36 -5.97 13.16
CA SER A 422 24.77 -6.74 11.98
C SER A 422 26.14 -6.34 11.42
N GLU A 423 26.61 -5.13 11.72
CA GLU A 423 27.92 -4.62 11.31
C GLU A 423 29.09 -5.25 12.08
N MET A 424 28.81 -5.97 13.16
CA MET A 424 29.80 -6.51 14.09
C MET A 424 29.76 -8.04 14.14
N SER A 425 30.87 -8.68 14.46
CA SER A 425 30.98 -10.11 14.74
C SER A 425 30.47 -10.46 16.14
N PRO A 426 30.11 -11.73 16.43
CA PRO A 426 29.63 -12.12 17.75
C PRO A 426 30.66 -11.90 18.87
N ASP A 427 31.95 -11.97 18.55
CA ASP A 427 33.02 -11.74 19.52
C ASP A 427 33.19 -10.25 19.86
N GLU A 428 33.03 -9.37 18.87
CA GLU A 428 32.99 -7.91 19.11
C GLU A 428 31.77 -7.52 19.94
N LEU A 429 30.59 -8.09 19.66
CA LEU A 429 29.38 -7.83 20.44
C LEU A 429 29.54 -8.22 21.92
N ARG A 430 30.25 -9.31 22.21
CA ARG A 430 30.58 -9.71 23.59
C ARG A 430 31.53 -8.73 24.26
N ALA A 431 32.60 -8.34 23.57
CA ALA A 431 33.56 -7.36 24.09
C ALA A 431 32.88 -6.02 24.39
N LEU A 432 31.96 -5.58 23.53
CA LEU A 432 31.15 -4.39 23.75
C LEU A 432 30.21 -4.54 24.95
N ALA A 433 29.55 -5.69 25.09
CA ALA A 433 28.67 -5.97 26.22
C ALA A 433 29.41 -5.92 27.56
N GLU A 434 30.59 -6.54 27.64
CA GLU A 434 31.48 -6.49 28.82
C GLU A 434 31.92 -5.06 29.13
N TRP A 435 32.28 -4.28 28.10
CA TRP A 435 32.72 -2.91 28.26
C TRP A 435 31.59 -2.02 28.79
N PHE A 436 30.41 -2.02 28.16
CA PHE A 436 29.28 -1.17 28.57
C PHE A 436 28.71 -1.52 29.95
N ALA A 437 28.71 -2.80 30.35
CA ALA A 437 28.28 -3.20 31.68
C ALA A 437 29.23 -2.72 32.79
N GLY A 438 30.52 -2.54 32.47
CA GLY A 438 31.55 -2.10 33.40
C GLY A 438 31.83 -0.59 33.40
N HIS A 439 31.28 0.16 32.44
CA HIS A 439 31.52 1.60 32.29
C HIS A 439 30.26 2.37 32.65
N GLU A 440 30.28 3.04 33.80
CA GLU A 440 29.24 4.00 34.17
C GLU A 440 29.24 5.15 33.15
N ALA A 441 28.09 5.44 32.57
CA ALA A 441 27.91 6.67 31.79
C ALA A 441 27.87 7.84 32.78
N GLU A 442 28.59 8.94 32.50
CA GLU A 442 28.44 10.16 33.30
C GLU A 442 26.96 10.55 33.35
N PRO A 443 26.36 10.72 34.54
CA PRO A 443 24.97 11.12 34.64
C PRO A 443 24.80 12.52 34.05
N LYS A 444 24.26 12.61 32.83
CA LYS A 444 23.85 13.89 32.26
C LYS A 444 22.65 14.40 33.05
N THR A 445 22.80 15.53 33.72
CA THR A 445 21.69 16.21 34.40
C THR A 445 20.70 16.68 33.34
N THR A 446 19.66 15.89 33.07
CA THR A 446 18.44 16.44 32.44
C THR A 446 17.92 17.53 33.37
N GLY A 447 17.68 18.73 32.85
CA GLY A 447 17.09 19.82 33.64
C GLY A 447 15.85 19.34 34.39
N ALA A 448 15.63 19.86 35.61
CA ALA A 448 14.55 19.42 36.49
C ALA A 448 13.22 19.35 35.71
N ALA A 449 12.63 18.15 35.65
CA ALA A 449 11.34 17.95 35.01
C ALA A 449 10.30 18.89 35.62
N ALA A 450 9.41 19.45 34.80
CA ALA A 450 8.38 20.34 35.27
C ALA A 450 7.56 19.66 36.39
N PRO A 451 7.13 20.40 37.43
CA PRO A 451 6.39 19.82 38.56
C PRO A 451 5.15 19.02 38.13
N GLU A 452 4.51 19.45 37.06
CA GLU A 452 3.34 18.80 36.45
C GLU A 452 3.69 17.42 35.88
N THR A 453 4.82 17.30 35.17
CA THR A 453 5.32 16.02 34.62
C THR A 453 5.69 15.03 35.73
N LEU A 454 6.29 15.53 36.82
CA LEU A 454 6.60 14.71 38.00
C LEU A 454 5.33 14.20 38.67
N THR A 455 4.31 15.06 38.81
CA THR A 455 3.02 14.69 39.41
C THR A 455 2.30 13.63 38.56
N LEU A 456 2.25 13.81 37.24
CA LEU A 456 1.69 12.83 36.31
C LEU A 456 2.46 11.49 36.37
N GLY A 457 3.80 11.54 36.42
CA GLY A 457 4.63 10.35 36.57
C GLY A 457 4.33 9.57 37.85
N GLU A 458 4.13 10.27 38.97
CA GLU A 458 3.72 9.63 40.23
C GLU A 458 2.31 9.02 40.17
N GLU A 459 1.37 9.69 39.53
CA GLU A 459 0.01 9.17 39.35
C GLU A 459 0.00 7.90 38.50
N LEU A 460 0.74 7.90 37.40
CA LEU A 460 0.91 6.72 36.54
C LEU A 460 1.61 5.57 37.28
N ALA A 461 2.65 5.86 38.06
CA ALA A 461 3.33 4.85 38.88
C ALA A 461 2.41 4.23 39.94
N ARG A 462 1.58 5.05 40.61
CA ARG A 462 0.59 4.60 41.59
C ARG A 462 -0.54 3.77 40.93
N ALA A 463 -0.97 4.16 39.72
CA ALA A 463 -1.97 3.42 38.95
C ALA A 463 -1.43 2.08 38.40
N ALA A 464 -0.16 2.03 38.00
CA ALA A 464 0.49 0.79 37.57
C ALA A 464 0.69 -0.20 38.74
N ALA A 465 0.99 0.30 39.94
CA ALA A 465 1.14 -0.52 41.15
C ALA A 465 -0.17 -1.23 41.56
N THR A 466 -1.33 -0.68 41.21
CA THR A 466 -2.64 -1.28 41.50
C THR A 466 -3.14 -2.25 40.42
N THR A 467 -2.55 -2.21 39.22
CA THR A 467 -2.91 -3.06 38.07
C THR A 467 -1.95 -4.22 37.84
N CYS A 468 -0.77 -4.21 38.47
CA CYS A 468 0.20 -5.30 38.40
C CYS A 468 -0.26 -6.50 39.26
N ARG A 469 -1.08 -7.38 38.68
CA ARG A 469 -1.34 -8.71 39.24
C ARG A 469 -0.04 -9.52 39.14
N PRO A 470 0.50 -10.10 40.24
CA PRO A 470 1.60 -11.04 40.11
C PRO A 470 1.16 -12.18 39.18
N ALA A 471 2.02 -12.54 38.22
CA ALA A 471 1.79 -13.69 37.37
C ALA A 471 1.44 -14.92 38.24
N PRO A 472 0.42 -15.71 37.89
CA PRO A 472 0.08 -16.89 38.67
C PRO A 472 1.33 -17.81 38.75
N PRO A 473 1.62 -18.41 39.92
CA PRO A 473 2.76 -19.29 40.05
C PRO A 473 2.61 -20.42 39.04
N ALA A 474 3.62 -20.60 38.20
CA ALA A 474 3.72 -21.76 37.32
C ALA A 474 3.54 -23.01 38.19
N MET A 475 2.52 -23.83 37.89
CA MET A 475 2.34 -25.14 38.51
C MET A 475 3.45 -26.08 38.04
N GLY A 476 4.67 -25.85 38.53
CA GLY A 476 5.72 -26.84 38.63
C GLY A 476 5.84 -27.18 40.11
N ARG A 477 5.64 -28.45 40.47
CA ARG A 477 5.93 -28.95 41.81
C ARG A 477 7.43 -28.82 42.08
N GLY A 478 7.83 -27.68 42.62
CA GLY A 478 9.15 -27.41 43.19
C GLY A 478 8.92 -26.70 44.52
N ARG A 479 9.41 -27.28 45.61
CA ARG A 479 9.25 -26.74 46.97
C ARG A 479 9.76 -25.30 47.01
N ALA A 480 8.94 -24.43 47.59
CA ALA A 480 9.34 -23.08 47.97
C ALA A 480 10.55 -23.13 48.91
N ILE A 481 11.59 -22.39 48.57
CA ILE A 481 12.61 -21.97 49.53
C ILE A 481 12.46 -20.45 49.66
N SER A 482 11.88 -20.05 50.78
CA SER A 482 11.81 -18.65 51.23
C SER A 482 13.21 -18.11 51.49
N ARG A 483 13.40 -16.82 51.22
CA ARG A 483 14.63 -16.05 51.43
C ARG A 483 15.21 -16.27 52.82
N VAL A 484 16.55 -16.39 52.87
CA VAL A 484 17.54 -15.88 53.85
C VAL A 484 18.77 -16.81 53.82
N SER A 485 19.97 -16.20 53.81
CA SER A 485 21.32 -16.83 53.85
C SER A 485 21.97 -17.19 52.51
N ALA A 486 22.39 -16.16 51.76
CA ALA A 486 23.50 -16.28 50.83
C ALA A 486 24.83 -16.30 51.62
N ALA A 487 25.28 -17.48 51.99
CA ALA A 487 26.69 -17.76 52.25
C ALA A 487 26.93 -19.26 52.13
N ARG A 488 27.92 -19.62 51.30
CA ARG A 488 28.54 -20.96 51.22
C ARG A 488 27.70 -21.99 50.45
N ILE A 489 28.01 -22.18 49.18
CA ILE A 489 28.30 -23.46 48.49
C ILE A 489 28.63 -23.12 47.04
N TRP A 490 29.90 -22.82 46.77
CA TRP A 490 30.50 -23.09 45.46
C TRP A 490 31.87 -23.73 45.72
N ARG A 491 31.84 -25.06 45.83
CA ARG A 491 33.01 -25.90 45.64
C ARG A 491 32.59 -27.05 44.73
N GLY A 492 33.11 -27.02 43.51
CA GLY A 492 33.53 -28.18 42.73
C GLY A 492 32.46 -29.18 42.28
N GLY A 493 32.47 -29.48 40.98
CA GLY A 493 32.03 -30.79 40.51
C GLY A 493 31.27 -30.78 39.20
N SER A 494 32.04 -30.88 38.12
CA SER A 494 31.67 -31.48 36.83
C SER A 494 30.58 -32.56 36.91
N ARG A 495 29.43 -32.35 36.26
CA ARG A 495 28.58 -33.45 35.78
C ARG A 495 27.93 -33.13 34.43
N ARG A 496 28.16 -34.07 33.51
CA ARG A 496 27.58 -34.21 32.17
C ARG A 496 26.06 -34.03 32.17
N TRP A 497 25.57 -33.31 31.16
CA TRP A 497 24.20 -33.40 30.67
C TRP A 497 23.94 -34.75 30.00
N PRO A 498 22.89 -35.51 30.35
CA PRO A 498 22.36 -36.55 29.49
C PRO A 498 21.23 -35.96 28.63
N GLY A 499 21.41 -36.06 27.32
CA GLY A 499 20.38 -35.72 26.35
C GLY A 499 19.12 -36.57 26.49
N ARG A 500 17.97 -35.93 26.31
CA ARG A 500 16.75 -36.58 25.84
C ARG A 500 15.90 -35.58 25.06
N THR A 501 15.86 -35.81 23.76
CA THR A 501 14.89 -35.29 22.82
C THR A 501 13.48 -35.80 23.17
N ARG A 502 12.51 -34.89 23.29
CA ARG A 502 11.10 -35.19 23.08
C ARG A 502 10.41 -33.98 22.40
N PRO A 503 9.60 -34.22 21.35
CA PRO A 503 8.92 -33.15 20.63
C PRO A 503 7.70 -32.67 21.42
N ILE A 504 7.52 -31.36 21.55
CA ILE A 504 6.29 -30.77 22.07
C ILE A 504 5.31 -30.62 20.90
N SER A 505 4.26 -31.43 20.94
CA SER A 505 3.10 -31.35 20.06
C SER A 505 2.34 -30.04 20.30
N SER A 506 2.03 -29.32 19.23
CA SER A 506 1.08 -28.21 19.17
C SER A 506 -0.29 -28.65 19.69
N ARG A 507 -0.75 -28.08 20.81
CA ARG A 507 -2.17 -28.09 21.19
C ARG A 507 -2.74 -26.69 20.99
N SER A 508 -3.80 -26.66 20.20
CA SER A 508 -4.74 -25.59 19.94
C SER A 508 -5.15 -24.82 21.20
N CYS A 509 -4.94 -23.50 21.21
CA CYS A 509 -5.71 -22.60 22.05
C CYS A 509 -7.08 -22.38 21.41
N GLY A 510 -8.10 -22.87 22.11
CA GLY A 510 -9.50 -22.63 21.79
C GLY A 510 -9.92 -21.20 22.11
N SER A 511 -10.84 -20.72 21.29
CA SER A 511 -11.65 -19.52 21.43
C SER A 511 -12.30 -19.37 22.82
N GLY A 512 -12.20 -18.18 23.43
CA GLY A 512 -13.07 -17.80 24.54
C GLY A 512 -12.47 -16.77 25.50
N ALA A 513 -12.45 -15.49 25.12
CA ALA A 513 -12.47 -14.37 26.06
C ALA A 513 -12.96 -13.09 25.36
N THR A 514 -14.28 -12.92 25.38
CA THR A 514 -14.96 -11.64 25.15
C THR A 514 -14.65 -10.66 26.28
N GLY A 515 -14.30 -9.42 25.91
CA GLY A 515 -14.52 -8.22 26.73
C GLY A 515 -13.34 -7.75 27.58
N CYS A 516 -12.51 -6.87 27.03
CA CYS A 516 -11.85 -5.82 27.82
C CYS A 516 -12.18 -4.47 27.21
N ALA A 517 -12.65 -3.58 28.09
CA ALA A 517 -13.26 -2.31 27.79
C ALA A 517 -12.27 -1.29 27.25
N VAL A 518 -12.78 -0.46 26.35
CA VAL A 518 -12.22 0.79 25.86
C VAL A 518 -11.95 1.72 27.06
N GLY A 519 -10.69 2.01 27.34
CA GLY A 519 -10.26 3.14 28.16
C GLY A 519 -10.26 4.44 27.34
N PRO A 520 -10.45 5.62 27.98
CA PRO A 520 -10.74 6.86 27.25
C PRO A 520 -9.52 7.37 26.49
N ARG A 521 -9.77 7.83 25.25
CA ARG A 521 -8.86 8.68 24.47
C ARG A 521 -8.55 9.93 25.27
N LEU A 522 -7.28 10.12 25.63
CA LEU A 522 -6.73 11.42 25.99
C LEU A 522 -5.85 11.88 24.82
N THR A 523 -6.35 12.88 24.11
CA THR A 523 -5.57 13.79 23.27
C THR A 523 -4.51 14.47 24.13
N ILE A 524 -3.25 14.33 23.73
CA ILE A 524 -2.17 15.27 24.05
C ILE A 524 -1.61 15.72 22.70
#